data_AF-A0A0F3N577-F1
#
_entry.id   AF-A0A0F3N577-F1
#
_cell.length_a   1.000
_cell.length_b   1.000
_cell.length_c   1.000
_cell.angle_alpha   90.00
_cell.angle_beta   90.00
_cell.angle_gamma   90.00
#
_symmetry.space_group_name_H-M   'P 1'
#
loop_
_entity.id
_entity.type
_entity.pdbx_description
1 polymer ?
#
loop_
_entity_poly.entity_id
_entity_poly.type
_entity_poly.pdbx_seq_one_letter_code
_entity_poly.pdbx_strand_id
1 'polypeptide(L)'
;MKTSARKIKRLASNTVITGFAGATADAFTLFERLEGKLEKHPGQLMRACVELAKDWRQDKYLRRLEAMMIVADKSVSLVISGGGDVLEPENGIAAIGSGVTSP
;
A
#
# COMPACT_ATOMS: atom_id res chain seq x y z
N MET A 1 -23.52 -14.12 -0.60
CA MET A 1 -22.70 -13.77 0.59
C MET A 1 -21.89 -12.52 0.27
N LYS A 2 -22.16 -11.39 0.94
CA LYS A 2 -21.26 -10.22 0.89
C LYS A 2 -20.05 -10.56 1.75
N THR A 3 -19.03 -11.18 1.16
CA THR A 3 -17.75 -11.41 1.83
C THR A 3 -17.17 -10.04 2.16
N SER A 4 -17.12 -9.69 3.45
CA SER A 4 -16.46 -8.47 3.92
C SER A 4 -15.01 -8.47 3.40
N ALA A 5 -14.76 -7.70 2.34
CA ALA A 5 -13.43 -7.59 1.76
C ALA A 5 -12.52 -6.91 2.81
N ARG A 6 -11.64 -7.68 3.46
CA ARG A 6 -10.60 -7.14 4.33
C ARG A 6 -9.50 -6.53 3.48
N LYS A 7 -9.78 -5.34 2.95
CA LYS A 7 -8.82 -4.51 2.19
C LYS A 7 -7.90 -3.69 3.08
N ILE A 8 -8.03 -3.83 4.40
CA ILE A 8 -7.19 -3.21 5.43
C ILE A 8 -6.47 -4.33 6.18
N LYS A 9 -5.14 -4.22 6.33
CA LYS A 9 -4.31 -5.19 7.05
C LYS A 9 -3.29 -4.46 7.92
N ARG A 10 -2.94 -5.08 9.06
CA ARG A 10 -1.81 -4.68 9.90
C ARG A 10 -0.61 -5.56 9.59
N LEU A 11 0.56 -4.96 9.48
CA LEU A 11 1.85 -5.57 9.11
C LEU A 11 2.91 -5.21 10.15
N ALA A 12 4.11 -5.79 10.05
CA ALA A 12 5.27 -5.51 10.90
C ALA A 12 4.92 -5.54 12.39
N SER A 13 4.42 -6.68 12.86
CA SER A 13 3.99 -6.86 14.26
C SER A 13 2.97 -5.80 14.72
N ASN A 14 2.02 -5.46 13.86
CA ASN A 14 0.95 -4.47 14.08
C ASN A 14 1.38 -2.99 14.15
N THR A 15 2.62 -2.68 13.78
CA THR A 15 3.13 -1.29 13.79
C THR A 15 2.81 -0.51 12.51
N VAL A 16 2.47 -1.20 11.43
CA VAL A 16 2.12 -0.61 10.13
C VAL A 16 0.68 -0.99 9.77
N ILE A 17 -0.09 -0.04 9.27
CA ILE A 17 -1.41 -0.27 8.66
C ILE A 17 -1.33 -0.06 7.16
N THR A 18 -2.01 -0.90 6.39
CA THR A 18 -2.09 -0.77 4.93
C THR A 18 -3.52 -0.98 4.44
N GLY A 19 -3.86 -0.29 3.35
CA GLY A 19 -5.17 -0.35 2.68
C GLY A 19 -5.00 -0.37 1.16
N PHE A 20 -5.83 -1.15 0.45
CA PHE A 20 -5.74 -1.28 -1.02
C PHE A 20 -7.08 -1.03 -1.72
N ALA A 21 -7.08 -0.24 -2.79
CA ALA A 21 -8.27 0.16 -3.55
C ALA A 21 -8.51 -0.68 -4.82
N GLY A 22 -8.33 -1.99 -4.75
CA GLY A 22 -8.53 -2.90 -5.89
C GLY A 22 -9.13 -4.25 -5.49
N ALA A 23 -8.83 -5.29 -6.28
CA ALA A 23 -9.28 -6.65 -5.98
C ALA A 23 -8.55 -7.24 -4.77
N THR A 24 -9.23 -8.09 -4.01
CA THR A 24 -8.69 -8.67 -2.77
C THR A 24 -7.45 -9.53 -3.03
N ALA A 25 -7.37 -10.24 -4.16
CA ALA A 25 -6.22 -11.09 -4.50
C ALA A 25 -4.94 -10.25 -4.69
N ASP A 26 -5.02 -9.17 -5.47
CA ASP A 26 -3.89 -8.26 -5.69
C ASP A 26 -3.44 -7.61 -4.37
N ALA A 27 -4.40 -7.27 -3.50
CA ALA A 27 -4.12 -6.73 -2.17
C ALA A 27 -3.25 -7.68 -1.36
N PHE A 28 -3.59 -8.97 -1.31
CA PHE A 28 -2.82 -9.97 -0.58
C PHE A 28 -1.40 -10.09 -1.11
N THR A 29 -1.23 -10.14 -2.43
CA THR A 29 0.10 -10.20 -3.05
C THR A 29 0.96 -8.99 -2.69
N LEU A 30 0.40 -7.77 -2.75
CA LEU A 30 1.13 -6.55 -2.38
C LEU A 30 1.44 -6.48 -0.89
N PHE A 31 0.53 -6.94 -0.02
CA PHE A 31 0.76 -7.00 1.41
C PHE A 31 1.88 -7.96 1.80
N GLU A 32 1.94 -9.13 1.18
CA GLU A 32 3.03 -10.10 1.41
C GLU A 32 4.39 -9.56 0.95
N ARG A 33 4.43 -8.91 -0.23
CA ARG A 33 5.64 -8.24 -0.70
C ARG A 33 6.08 -7.13 0.25
N LEU A 34 5.15 -6.30 0.72
CA LEU A 34 5.43 -5.22 1.67
C LEU A 34 5.98 -5.77 3.01
N GLU A 35 5.37 -6.83 3.56
CA GLU A 35 5.84 -7.47 4.79
C GLU A 35 7.31 -7.89 4.65
N GLY A 36 7.66 -8.58 3.56
CA GLY A 36 9.05 -8.99 3.31
C GLY A 36 10.03 -7.81 3.15
N LYS A 37 9.57 -6.64 2.70
CA LYS A 37 10.39 -5.41 2.66
C LYS A 37 10.55 -4.78 4.05
N LEU A 38 9.49 -4.80 4.87
CA LEU A 38 9.53 -4.30 6.25
C LEU A 38 10.45 -5.14 7.13
N GLU A 39 10.47 -6.47 6.94
CA GLU A 39 11.42 -7.37 7.62
C GLU A 39 12.88 -7.08 7.25
N LYS A 40 13.15 -6.80 5.97
CA LYS A 40 14.51 -6.45 5.49
C LYS A 40 14.96 -5.07 5.93
N HIS A 41 14.03 -4.15 6.19
CA HIS A 41 14.30 -2.77 6.55
C HIS A 41 13.50 -2.34 7.80
N PRO A 42 13.80 -2.91 8.98
CA PRO A 42 13.07 -2.59 10.21
C PRO A 42 13.09 -1.10 10.52
N GLY A 43 11.91 -0.53 10.77
CA GLY A 43 11.75 0.89 11.11
C GLY A 43 11.94 1.89 9.95
N GLN A 44 12.15 1.41 8.72
CA GLN A 44 12.36 2.27 7.55
C GLN A 44 11.17 2.15 6.57
N LEU A 45 9.99 2.62 6.99
CA LEU A 45 8.75 2.49 6.22
C LEU A 45 8.87 3.08 4.80
N MET A 46 9.41 4.29 4.68
CA MET A 46 9.63 4.96 3.38
C MET A 46 10.48 4.10 2.44
N ARG A 47 11.58 3.52 2.94
CA ARG A 47 12.46 2.67 2.14
C ARG A 47 11.74 1.40 1.68
N ALA A 48 11.02 0.73 2.58
CA ALA A 48 10.24 -0.45 2.25
C ALA A 48 9.18 -0.17 1.16
N CYS A 49 8.51 0.99 1.25
CA CYS A 49 7.53 1.44 0.27
C CYS A 49 8.15 1.76 -1.10
N VAL A 50 9.32 2.43 -1.12
CA VAL A 50 10.06 2.72 -2.36
C VAL A 50 10.52 1.43 -3.05
N GLU A 51 11.00 0.45 -2.29
CA GLU A 51 11.36 -0.85 -2.87
C GLU A 51 10.16 -1.62 -3.40
N LEU A 52 9.04 -1.60 -2.67
CA LEU A 52 7.80 -2.19 -3.17
C LEU A 52 7.32 -1.51 -4.46
N ALA A 53 7.38 -0.18 -4.54
CA ALA A 53 6.98 0.56 -5.73
C ALA A 53 7.81 0.17 -6.96
N LYS A 54 9.13 -0.03 -6.78
CA LYS A 54 10.01 -0.56 -7.84
C LYS A 54 9.60 -1.95 -8.28
N ASP A 55 9.39 -2.87 -7.33
CA ASP A 55 8.99 -4.25 -7.61
C ASP A 55 7.61 -4.31 -8.29
N TRP A 56 6.68 -3.46 -7.87
CA TRP A 56 5.34 -3.34 -8.44
C TRP A 56 5.41 -2.84 -9.89
N ARG A 57 6.17 -1.78 -10.16
CA ARG A 57 6.35 -1.22 -11.52
C ARG A 57 6.98 -2.22 -12.50
N GLN A 58 7.90 -3.05 -12.02
CA GLN A 58 8.58 -4.06 -12.84
C GLN A 58 7.71 -5.28 -13.14
N ASP A 59 6.75 -5.58 -12.28
CA ASP A 59 5.86 -6.72 -12.44
C ASP A 59 4.89 -6.52 -13.62
N LYS A 60 4.92 -7.45 -14.58
CA LYS A 60 4.14 -7.37 -15.84
C LYS A 60 2.62 -7.29 -15.59
N TYR A 61 2.12 -7.95 -14.54
CA TYR A 61 0.70 -8.00 -14.22
C TYR A 61 0.31 -6.85 -13.29
N LEU A 62 1.04 -6.67 -12.20
CA LEU A 62 0.65 -5.71 -11.17
C LEU A 62 0.76 -4.26 -11.65
N ARG A 63 1.72 -3.92 -12.53
CA ARG A 63 1.88 -2.54 -13.04
C ARG A 63 0.68 -1.99 -13.83
N ARG A 64 -0.22 -2.87 -14.27
CA ARG A 64 -1.42 -2.50 -15.04
C ARG A 64 -2.64 -2.24 -14.14
N LEU A 65 -2.49 -2.43 -12.83
CA LEU A 65 -3.56 -2.16 -11.89
C LEU A 65 -3.77 -0.65 -11.77
N GLU A 66 -4.99 -0.19 -11.99
CA GLU A 66 -5.41 1.20 -11.73
C GLU A 66 -5.69 1.45 -10.24
N ALA A 67 -5.13 0.61 -9.36
CA ALA A 67 -5.36 0.64 -7.93
C ALA A 67 -4.19 1.33 -7.20
N MET A 68 -4.52 1.95 -6.07
CA MET A 68 -3.56 2.54 -5.15
C MET A 68 -3.53 1.77 -3.83
N MET A 69 -2.40 1.87 -3.12
CA MET A 69 -2.22 1.34 -1.77
C MET A 69 -1.82 2.48 -0.82
N ILE A 70 -2.51 2.61 0.31
CA ILE A 70 -2.09 3.48 1.42
C ILE A 70 -1.33 2.63 2.43
N VAL A 71 -0.21 3.13 2.94
CA VAL A 71 0.57 2.51 4.00
C VAL A 71 0.94 3.57 5.03
N ALA A 72 0.77 3.29 6.31
CA ALA A 72 1.09 4.24 7.37
C ALA A 72 1.67 3.57 8.61
N ASP A 73 2.58 4.26 9.29
CA ASP A 73 2.97 3.98 10.66
C ASP A 73 2.67 5.18 11.56
N LYS A 74 3.24 5.21 12.76
CA LYS A 74 3.08 6.32 13.73
C LYS A 74 3.67 7.66 13.27
N SER A 75 4.50 7.66 12.22
CA SER A 75 5.35 8.78 11.82
C SER A 75 4.95 9.33 10.45
N VAL A 76 4.60 8.45 9.50
CA VAL A 76 4.32 8.84 8.11
C VAL A 76 3.18 8.03 7.51
N SER A 77 2.45 8.65 6.59
CA SER A 77 1.46 8.01 5.72
C SER A 77 1.89 8.15 4.26
N LEU A 78 1.78 7.09 3.47
CA LEU A 78 2.27 7.03 2.10
C LEU A 78 1.20 6.43 1.18
N VAL A 79 1.14 6.94 -0.04
CA VAL A 79 0.35 6.39 -1.14
C VAL A 79 1.30 5.80 -2.18
N ILE A 80 1.03 4.58 -2.61
CA ILE A 80 1.85 3.84 -3.57
C ILE A 80 0.99 3.45 -4.78
N SER A 81 1.54 3.60 -5.99
CA SER A 81 0.90 3.27 -7.25
C SER A 81 1.65 2.17 -8.01
N GLY A 82 0.96 1.47 -8.91
CA GLY A 82 1.60 0.55 -9.88
C GLY A 82 2.52 1.23 -10.90
N GLY A 83 2.45 2.57 -11.01
CA GLY A 83 3.39 3.40 -11.78
C GLY A 83 4.77 3.52 -11.13
N GLY A 84 4.90 3.10 -9.86
CA GLY A 84 6.12 3.20 -9.07
C GLY A 84 6.23 4.51 -8.28
N ASP A 85 5.14 5.24 -8.11
CA ASP A 85 5.11 6.46 -7.31
C ASP A 85 4.99 6.12 -5.82
N VAL A 86 5.65 6.92 -4.98
CA VAL A 86 5.48 6.93 -3.53
C VAL A 86 5.27 8.38 -3.12
N LEU A 87 4.09 8.68 -2.60
CA LEU A 87 3.66 10.05 -2.29
C LEU A 87 3.29 10.16 -0.82
N GLU A 88 3.78 11.20 -0.16
CA GLU A 88 3.34 11.57 1.18
C GLU A 88 2.27 12.67 1.06
N PRO A 89 1.05 12.47 1.59
CA PRO A 89 0.00 13.48 1.52
C PRO A 89 0.33 14.66 2.45
N GLU A 90 0.09 15.88 1.99
CA GLU A 90 0.50 17.12 2.70
C GLU A 90 -0.03 17.22 4.14
N ASN A 91 -1.23 16.70 4.41
CA ASN A 91 -1.85 16.73 5.74
C ASN A 91 -1.79 15.36 6.46
N GLY A 92 -1.03 14.40 5.95
CA GLY A 92 -1.02 13.03 6.46
C GLY A 92 -2.30 12.23 6.18
N ILE A 93 -3.29 12.84 5.52
CA ILE A 93 -4.58 12.22 5.19
C ILE A 93 -4.58 11.86 3.71
N ALA A 94 -4.74 10.57 3.41
CA ALA A 94 -4.98 10.08 2.07
C ALA A 94 -6.27 9.24 2.03
N ALA A 95 -6.96 9.29 0.90
CA ALA A 95 -8.09 8.43 0.61
C ALA A 95 -7.94 7.81 -0.78
N ILE A 96 -8.34 6.56 -0.93
CA ILE A 96 -8.25 5.80 -2.18
C ILE A 96 -9.56 5.07 -2.48
N GLY A 97 -9.94 4.97 -3.75
CA GLY A 97 -11.14 4.26 -4.23
C GLY A 97 -12.25 5.16 -4.78
N SER A 98 -13.32 4.54 -5.31
CA SER A 98 -14.37 5.21 -6.09
C SER A 98 -15.31 6.14 -5.31
N GLY A 99 -15.22 6.15 -3.97
CA GLY A 99 -16.02 7.03 -3.10
C GLY A 99 -15.29 8.30 -2.66
N VAL A 100 -14.03 8.50 -3.08
CA VAL A 100 -13.28 9.69 -2.74
C VAL A 100 -13.74 10.84 -3.62
N THR A 101 -14.58 11.70 -3.04
CA THR A 101 -14.65 13.10 -3.46
C THR A 101 -13.56 13.82 -2.68
N SER A 102 -12.65 14.49 -3.38
CA SER A 102 -11.66 15.36 -2.76
C SER A 102 -12.36 16.34 -1.80
N PRO A 103 -11.79 16.66 -0.62
CA PRO A 103 -12.24 17.82 0.14
C PRO A 103 -12.07 19.10 -0.68
#